data_AF-A0A972L3L2-F1
#
_entry.id   AF-A0A972L3L2-F1
#
_cell.length_a   1.000
_cell.length_b   1.000
_cell.length_c   1.000
_cell.angle_alpha   90.00
_cell.angle_beta   90.00
_cell.angle_gamma   90.00
#
_symmetry.space_group_name_H-M   'P 1'
#
loop_
_entity.id
_entity.type
_entity.pdbx_description
1 polymer ?
#
loop_
_entity_poly.entity_id
_entity_poly.type
_entity_poly.pdbx_seq_one_letter_code
_entity_poly.pdbx_strand_id
1 'polypeptide(L)'
;MHKILISLIVSLFCLGGLRAQTSFDNYTGTQIAWQMNQVPEDFELLPSKMIFTQRLLWGRKGLMRNFNRFGLTPEKRKNELKVRRTMLKTHQIMGFVTIASMLSQVIVGERLYDGETGLKDTHEFLAGLTNITYITTASLSLFAPPKMIDEPKGYSKLKVHRILAIVHISGMIATNILAGLVEDNPGLRPYHAAAAITTFASFTAAMIVIKL
;
A
#
# COMPACT_ATOMS: atom_id res chain seq x y z
N MET A 1 -2.24 32.73 -4.62
CA MET A 1 -0.94 32.01 -4.64
C MET A 1 -1.03 30.55 -4.17
N HIS A 2 -1.75 30.21 -3.09
CA HIS A 2 -1.82 28.83 -2.56
C HIS A 2 -2.39 27.76 -3.51
N LYS A 3 -3.38 28.10 -4.37
CA LYS A 3 -3.98 27.15 -5.33
C LYS A 3 -3.01 26.70 -6.44
N ILE A 4 -2.10 27.58 -6.86
CA ILE A 4 -1.10 27.30 -7.91
C ILE A 4 0.03 26.43 -7.35
N LEU A 5 0.44 26.67 -6.10
CA LEU A 5 1.47 25.90 -5.42
C LEU A 5 1.03 24.44 -5.17
N ILE A 6 -0.23 24.22 -4.77
CA ILE A 6 -0.79 22.88 -4.57
C ILE A 6 -0.89 22.12 -5.91
N SER A 7 -1.34 22.80 -6.98
CA SER A 7 -1.42 22.18 -8.32
C SER A 7 -0.03 21.81 -8.87
N LEU A 8 0.99 22.64 -8.63
CA LEU A 8 2.38 22.36 -8.98
C LEU A 8 2.97 21.19 -8.18
N ILE A 9 2.73 21.13 -6.88
CA ILE A 9 3.20 20.01 -6.03
C ILE A 9 2.55 18.70 -6.45
N VAL A 10 1.23 18.68 -6.68
CA VAL A 10 0.50 17.48 -7.14
C VAL A 10 0.99 17.03 -8.52
N SER A 11 1.23 17.96 -9.44
CA SER A 11 1.72 17.66 -10.79
C SER A 11 3.16 17.14 -10.78
N LEU A 12 4.03 17.72 -9.93
CA LEU A 12 5.41 17.27 -9.75
C LEU A 12 5.48 15.87 -9.11
N PHE A 13 4.58 15.58 -8.16
CA PHE A 13 4.46 14.25 -7.53
C PHE A 13 3.95 13.19 -8.50
N CYS A 14 2.98 13.52 -9.37
CA CYS A 14 2.45 12.63 -10.39
C CYS A 14 3.51 12.31 -11.48
N LEU A 15 4.25 13.32 -11.96
CA LEU A 15 5.27 13.14 -13.00
C LEU A 15 6.54 12.44 -12.48
N GLY A 16 7.00 12.79 -11.27
CA GLY A 16 8.09 12.09 -10.59
C GLY A 16 7.72 10.65 -10.23
N GLY A 17 6.46 10.43 -9.85
CA GLY A 17 5.89 9.12 -9.57
C GLY A 17 5.92 8.17 -10.76
N LEU A 18 5.53 8.64 -11.95
CA LEU A 18 5.57 7.86 -13.20
C LEU A 18 6.99 7.52 -13.63
N ARG A 19 7.93 8.48 -13.59
CA ARG A 19 9.33 8.27 -14.04
C ARG A 19 10.13 7.35 -13.11
N ALA A 20 9.93 7.44 -11.79
CA ALA A 20 10.54 6.51 -10.85
C ALA A 20 9.95 5.10 -11.00
N GLN A 21 8.65 4.98 -11.28
CA GLN A 21 7.99 3.70 -11.51
C GLN A 21 8.53 2.98 -12.76
N THR A 22 8.71 3.70 -13.87
CA THR A 22 9.23 3.12 -15.12
C THR A 22 10.69 2.67 -15.00
N SER A 23 11.52 3.39 -14.24
CA SER A 23 12.92 3.04 -14.00
C SER A 23 13.06 1.78 -13.11
N PHE A 24 12.28 1.69 -12.03
CA PHE A 24 12.20 0.48 -11.19
C PHE A 24 11.64 -0.73 -11.96
N ASP A 25 10.68 -0.50 -12.85
CA ASP A 25 10.08 -1.52 -13.71
C ASP A 25 11.10 -2.15 -14.68
N ASN A 26 12.03 -1.38 -15.20
CA ASN A 26 13.08 -1.88 -16.10
C ASN A 26 14.17 -2.65 -15.33
N TYR A 27 14.55 -2.18 -14.14
CA TYR A 27 15.56 -2.84 -13.30
C TYR A 27 15.07 -4.17 -12.70
N THR A 28 13.83 -4.21 -12.20
CA THR A 28 13.25 -5.45 -11.66
C THR A 28 12.90 -6.47 -12.74
N GLY A 29 12.47 -6.01 -13.92
CA GLY A 29 12.23 -6.88 -15.07
C GLY A 29 13.51 -7.56 -15.57
N THR A 30 14.61 -6.81 -15.64
CA THR A 30 15.94 -7.32 -16.03
C THR A 30 16.53 -8.25 -14.97
N GLN A 31 16.42 -7.92 -13.67
CA GLN A 31 16.88 -8.80 -12.59
C GLN A 31 16.12 -10.14 -12.53
N ILE A 32 14.80 -10.13 -12.70
CA ILE A 32 14.01 -11.37 -12.73
C ILE A 32 14.39 -12.19 -13.96
N ALA A 33 14.54 -11.58 -15.14
CA ALA A 33 14.95 -12.31 -16.34
C ALA A 33 16.34 -12.96 -16.17
N TRP A 34 17.30 -12.25 -15.57
CA TRP A 34 18.63 -12.76 -15.26
C TRP A 34 18.60 -13.88 -14.21
N GLN A 35 17.85 -13.70 -13.13
CA GLN A 35 17.69 -14.71 -12.09
C GLN A 35 17.02 -15.97 -12.64
N MET A 36 16.00 -15.83 -13.50
CA MET A 36 15.25 -16.94 -14.08
C MET A 36 16.02 -17.75 -15.14
N ASN A 37 17.05 -17.16 -15.76
CA ASN A 37 17.93 -17.88 -16.69
C ASN A 37 19.04 -18.68 -15.97
N GLN A 38 19.19 -18.48 -14.66
CA GLN A 38 20.28 -19.03 -13.84
C GLN A 38 19.73 -19.89 -12.69
N VAL A 39 18.41 -20.16 -12.64
CA VAL A 39 17.80 -20.99 -11.58
C VAL A 39 18.16 -22.45 -11.84
N PRO A 40 18.95 -23.10 -10.97
CA PRO A 40 19.20 -24.53 -11.10
C PRO A 40 17.89 -25.31 -10.91
N GLU A 41 17.79 -26.51 -11.50
CA GLU A 41 16.56 -27.32 -11.44
C GLU A 41 16.10 -27.65 -10.01
N ASP A 42 16.98 -27.59 -9.02
CA ASP A 42 16.71 -27.88 -7.60
C ASP A 42 16.27 -26.66 -6.77
N PHE A 43 16.14 -25.48 -7.39
CA PHE A 43 15.76 -24.27 -6.66
C PHE A 43 14.35 -24.34 -6.08
N GLU A 44 14.22 -23.98 -4.81
CA GLU A 44 12.92 -23.94 -4.14
C GLU A 44 12.02 -22.83 -4.74
N LEU A 45 10.96 -23.23 -5.44
CA LEU A 45 10.08 -22.30 -6.16
C LEU A 45 9.26 -21.36 -5.26
N LEU A 46 9.12 -21.73 -3.98
CA LEU A 46 8.41 -20.95 -2.96
C LEU A 46 9.39 -20.53 -1.86
N PRO A 47 9.22 -19.32 -1.30
CA PRO A 47 10.07 -18.90 -0.20
C PRO A 47 9.74 -19.67 1.08
N SER A 48 10.73 -19.82 1.94
CA SER A 48 10.58 -20.50 3.23
C SER A 48 9.56 -19.81 4.15
N LYS A 49 9.44 -18.48 4.03
CA LYS A 49 8.56 -17.64 4.85
C LYS A 49 7.44 -17.01 4.02
N MET A 50 6.22 -17.43 4.31
CA MET A 50 4.99 -16.85 3.77
C MET A 50 4.05 -16.42 4.90
N ILE A 51 3.42 -15.25 4.72
CA ILE A 51 2.31 -14.80 5.57
C ILE A 51 1.08 -15.70 5.34
N PHE A 52 0.10 -15.61 6.25
CA PHE A 52 -1.08 -16.47 6.23
C PHE A 52 -1.83 -16.45 4.89
N THR A 53 -2.19 -15.27 4.38
CA THR A 53 -2.90 -15.09 3.11
C THR A 53 -2.12 -15.66 1.92
N GLN A 54 -0.80 -15.45 1.90
CA GLN A 54 0.07 -16.00 0.87
C GLN A 54 0.12 -17.52 0.91
N ARG A 55 0.21 -18.11 2.11
CA ARG A 55 0.22 -19.56 2.29
C ARG A 55 -1.11 -20.19 1.89
N LEU A 56 -2.22 -19.56 2.28
CA LEU A 56 -3.57 -20.01 1.98
C LEU A 56 -3.85 -20.00 0.47
N LEU A 57 -3.49 -18.92 -0.24
CA LEU A 57 -3.75 -18.79 -1.66
C LEU A 57 -2.67 -19.46 -2.52
N TRP A 58 -1.39 -19.21 -2.23
CA TRP A 58 -0.27 -19.50 -3.13
C TRP A 58 0.71 -20.53 -2.59
N GLY A 59 0.47 -21.12 -1.41
CA GLY A 59 1.32 -22.17 -0.86
C GLY A 59 1.32 -23.45 -1.72
N ARG A 60 2.09 -24.46 -1.29
CA ARG A 60 2.18 -25.76 -1.99
C ARG A 60 0.82 -26.45 -2.17
N LYS A 61 -0.08 -26.27 -1.20
CA LYS A 61 -1.47 -26.74 -1.21
C LYS A 61 -2.46 -25.55 -1.24
N GLY A 62 -2.03 -24.39 -1.72
CA GLY A 62 -2.86 -23.18 -1.71
C GLY A 62 -3.99 -23.22 -2.73
N LEU A 63 -5.05 -22.42 -2.51
CA LEU A 63 -6.25 -22.40 -3.37
C LEU A 63 -5.94 -22.14 -4.84
N MET A 64 -4.93 -21.32 -5.14
CA MET A 64 -4.56 -20.97 -6.50
C MET A 64 -3.95 -22.15 -7.27
N ARG A 65 -3.52 -23.21 -6.58
CA ARG A 65 -2.98 -24.43 -7.20
C ARG A 65 -4.02 -25.22 -7.99
N ASN A 66 -5.30 -24.98 -7.73
CA ASN A 66 -6.41 -25.60 -8.47
C ASN A 66 -6.52 -25.07 -9.91
N PHE A 67 -5.89 -23.94 -10.23
CA PHE A 67 -5.87 -23.41 -11.60
C PHE A 67 -4.61 -23.89 -12.32
N ASN A 68 -4.77 -24.49 -13.51
CA ASN A 68 -3.66 -25.01 -14.30
C ASN A 68 -2.54 -23.97 -14.55
N ARG A 69 -2.90 -22.68 -14.67
CA ARG A 69 -1.96 -21.56 -14.84
C ARG A 69 -0.98 -21.36 -13.68
N PHE A 70 -1.31 -21.83 -12.48
CA PHE A 70 -0.54 -21.64 -11.24
C PHE A 70 -0.08 -22.98 -10.64
N GLY A 71 0.19 -23.99 -11.47
CA GLY A 71 0.94 -25.18 -11.02
C GLY A 71 2.35 -24.83 -10.55
N LEU A 72 2.94 -25.66 -9.69
CA LEU A 72 4.30 -25.47 -9.17
C LEU A 72 5.36 -25.98 -10.14
N THR A 73 5.61 -25.23 -11.21
CA THR A 73 6.74 -25.43 -12.12
C THR A 73 7.49 -24.12 -12.33
N PRO A 74 8.78 -24.13 -12.71
CA PRO A 74 9.54 -22.90 -12.95
C PRO A 74 8.86 -21.97 -13.97
N GLU A 75 8.28 -22.55 -15.03
CA GLU A 75 7.56 -21.80 -16.06
C GLU A 75 6.29 -21.14 -15.52
N LYS A 76 5.44 -21.89 -14.81
CA LYS A 76 4.19 -21.37 -14.24
C LYS A 76 4.45 -20.37 -13.12
N ARG A 77 5.59 -20.49 -12.42
CA ARG A 77 6.05 -19.49 -11.45
C ARG A 77 6.29 -18.12 -12.11
N LYS A 78 6.70 -18.05 -13.39
CA LYS A 78 6.78 -16.78 -14.15
C LYS A 78 5.43 -16.06 -14.16
N ASN A 79 4.33 -16.79 -14.33
CA ASN A 79 2.99 -16.22 -14.37
C ASN A 79 2.57 -15.66 -13.00
N GLU A 80 2.86 -16.37 -11.91
CA GLU A 80 2.62 -15.85 -10.56
C GLU A 80 3.42 -14.58 -10.28
N LEU A 81 4.66 -14.49 -10.75
CA LEU A 81 5.48 -13.29 -10.55
C LEU A 81 4.99 -12.11 -11.39
N LYS A 82 4.47 -12.36 -12.59
CA LYS A 82 3.77 -11.33 -13.38
C LYS A 82 2.54 -10.82 -12.62
N VAL A 83 1.72 -11.72 -12.05
CA VAL A 83 0.57 -11.33 -11.22
C VAL A 83 1.02 -10.53 -10.00
N ARG A 84 2.02 -11.01 -9.26
CA ARG A 84 2.60 -10.28 -8.11
C ARG A 84 3.04 -8.88 -8.51
N ARG A 85 3.76 -8.74 -9.63
CA ARG A 85 4.23 -7.45 -10.12
C ARG A 85 3.06 -6.51 -10.41
N THR A 86 2.04 -6.99 -11.13
CA THR A 86 0.84 -6.21 -11.40
C THR A 86 0.16 -5.77 -10.10
N MET A 87 -0.06 -6.69 -9.16
CA MET A 87 -0.71 -6.38 -7.88
C MET A 87 0.09 -5.34 -7.07
N LEU A 88 1.42 -5.48 -6.98
CA LEU A 88 2.26 -4.55 -6.23
C LEU A 88 2.41 -3.19 -6.92
N LYS A 89 2.40 -3.14 -8.26
CA LYS A 89 2.35 -1.88 -9.01
C LYS A 89 1.02 -1.17 -8.77
N THR A 90 -0.10 -1.90 -8.83
CA THR A 90 -1.42 -1.34 -8.51
C THR A 90 -1.47 -0.89 -7.05
N HIS A 91 -0.89 -1.64 -6.10
CA HIS A 91 -0.76 -1.22 -4.70
C HIS A 91 -0.05 0.14 -4.57
N GLN A 92 1.05 0.34 -5.30
CA GLN A 92 1.77 1.62 -5.29
C GLN A 92 0.92 2.77 -5.87
N ILE A 93 0.26 2.54 -7.01
CA ILE A 93 -0.61 3.54 -7.66
C ILE A 93 -1.77 3.91 -6.73
N MET A 94 -2.49 2.92 -6.21
CA MET A 94 -3.60 3.14 -5.27
C MET A 94 -3.13 3.74 -3.96
N GLY A 95 -1.89 3.48 -3.52
CA GLY A 95 -1.28 4.15 -2.40
C GLY A 95 -1.15 5.67 -2.61
N PHE A 96 -0.79 6.15 -3.81
CA PHE A 96 -0.79 7.59 -4.10
C PHE A 96 -2.20 8.19 -4.08
N VAL A 97 -3.18 7.47 -4.63
CA VAL A 97 -4.59 7.90 -4.57
C VAL A 97 -5.04 8.01 -3.11
N THR A 98 -4.69 7.02 -2.28
CA THR A 98 -5.01 7.00 -0.85
C THR A 98 -4.37 8.20 -0.13
N ILE A 99 -3.08 8.49 -0.36
CA ILE A 99 -2.38 9.65 0.22
C ILE A 99 -3.07 10.97 -0.16
N ALA A 100 -3.43 11.14 -1.43
CA ALA A 100 -4.11 12.35 -1.90
C ALA A 100 -5.49 12.51 -1.23
N SER A 101 -6.25 11.42 -1.12
CA SER A 101 -7.53 11.39 -0.41
C SER A 101 -7.38 11.73 1.07
N MET A 102 -6.43 11.09 1.78
CA MET A 102 -6.15 11.34 3.19
C MET A 102 -5.73 12.77 3.47
N LEU A 103 -4.82 13.33 2.65
CA LEU A 103 -4.39 14.72 2.80
C LEU A 103 -5.57 15.68 2.65
N SER A 104 -6.41 15.44 1.64
CA SER A 104 -7.61 16.24 1.41
C SER A 104 -8.58 16.11 2.58
N GLN A 105 -8.77 14.89 3.10
CA GLN A 105 -9.64 14.61 4.24
C GLN A 105 -9.14 15.31 5.52
N VAL A 106 -7.83 15.30 5.78
CA VAL A 106 -7.22 16.02 6.92
C VAL A 106 -7.44 17.53 6.77
N ILE A 107 -7.19 18.12 5.61
CA ILE A 107 -7.40 19.57 5.38
C ILE A 107 -8.86 19.96 5.59
N VAL A 108 -9.80 19.16 5.07
CA VAL A 108 -11.23 19.39 5.25
C VAL A 108 -11.65 19.18 6.72
N GLY A 109 -11.07 18.20 7.40
CA GLY A 109 -11.30 17.93 8.82
C GLY A 109 -10.87 19.07 9.74
N GLU A 110 -9.71 19.69 9.47
CA GLU A 110 -9.25 20.88 10.21
C GLU A 110 -10.24 22.05 10.06
N ARG A 111 -10.71 22.32 8.83
CA ARG A 111 -11.73 23.38 8.61
C ARG A 111 -13.06 23.10 9.31
N LEU A 112 -13.43 21.82 9.43
CA LEU A 112 -14.61 21.43 10.22
C LEU A 112 -14.41 21.71 11.70
N TYR A 113 -13.20 21.55 12.24
CA TYR A 113 -12.89 21.97 13.62
C TYR A 113 -12.89 23.48 13.80
N ASP A 114 -12.50 24.23 12.79
CA ASP A 114 -12.60 25.70 12.77
C ASP A 114 -14.05 26.22 12.61
N GLY A 115 -15.03 25.32 12.46
CA GLY A 115 -16.45 25.64 12.45
C GLY A 115 -17.11 25.71 11.07
N GLU A 116 -16.42 25.36 9.99
CA GLU A 116 -16.99 25.31 8.63
C GLU A 116 -17.89 24.07 8.42
N THR A 117 -19.00 23.98 9.16
CA THR A 117 -19.89 22.80 9.21
C THR A 117 -20.43 22.34 7.85
N GLY A 118 -20.53 23.23 6.87
CA GLY A 118 -20.93 22.92 5.49
C GLY A 118 -19.98 21.96 4.74
N LEU A 119 -18.83 21.64 5.31
CA LEU A 119 -17.87 20.68 4.75
C LEU A 119 -18.08 19.23 5.23
N LYS A 120 -19.08 18.95 6.08
CA LYS A 120 -19.28 17.63 6.70
C LYS A 120 -19.41 16.53 5.64
N ASP A 121 -20.30 16.72 4.66
CA ASP A 121 -20.51 15.76 3.58
C ASP A 121 -19.24 15.54 2.73
N THR A 122 -18.43 16.58 2.55
CA THR A 122 -17.15 16.48 1.83
C THR A 122 -16.14 15.64 2.64
N HIS A 123 -16.09 15.84 3.96
CA HIS A 123 -15.23 15.04 4.83
C HIS A 123 -15.64 13.57 4.84
N GLU A 124 -16.94 13.28 4.91
CA GLU A 124 -17.47 11.91 4.88
C GLU A 124 -17.24 11.23 3.52
N PHE A 125 -17.43 11.95 2.42
CA PHE A 125 -17.10 11.45 1.07
C PHE A 125 -15.61 11.07 0.97
N LEU A 126 -14.72 11.97 1.42
CA LEU A 126 -13.27 11.72 1.43
C LEU A 126 -12.91 10.56 2.35
N ALA A 127 -13.58 10.42 3.50
CA ALA A 127 -13.41 9.26 4.39
C ALA A 127 -13.79 7.95 3.71
N GLY A 128 -14.93 7.91 3.01
CA GLY A 128 -15.36 6.76 2.21
C GLY A 128 -14.35 6.41 1.12
N LEU A 129 -13.89 7.41 0.35
CA LEU A 129 -12.88 7.24 -0.70
C LEU A 129 -11.55 6.73 -0.13
N THR A 130 -11.07 7.32 0.97
CA THR A 130 -9.87 6.90 1.68
C THR A 130 -9.98 5.44 2.12
N ASN A 131 -11.09 5.05 2.75
CA ASN A 131 -11.29 3.68 3.24
C ASN A 131 -11.30 2.65 2.09
N ILE A 132 -12.03 2.94 0.99
CA ILE A 132 -12.09 2.05 -0.17
C ILE A 132 -10.71 1.88 -0.81
N THR A 133 -10.02 2.99 -1.06
CA THR A 133 -8.69 2.98 -1.69
C THR A 133 -7.63 2.34 -0.79
N TYR A 134 -7.72 2.56 0.52
CA TYR A 134 -6.86 1.94 1.52
C TYR A 134 -7.05 0.42 1.60
N ILE A 135 -8.29 -0.07 1.71
CA ILE A 135 -8.59 -1.52 1.77
C ILE A 135 -8.16 -2.20 0.46
N THR A 136 -8.39 -1.55 -0.67
CA THR A 136 -7.91 -2.01 -1.98
C THR A 136 -6.39 -2.13 -1.98
N THR A 137 -5.69 -1.10 -1.52
CA THR A 137 -4.23 -1.07 -1.40
C THR A 137 -3.72 -2.19 -0.49
N ALA A 138 -4.29 -2.35 0.71
CA ALA A 138 -3.93 -3.41 1.63
C ALA A 138 -4.13 -4.81 1.02
N SER A 139 -5.28 -5.02 0.36
CA SER A 139 -5.62 -6.31 -0.27
C SER A 139 -4.63 -6.68 -1.37
N LEU A 140 -4.26 -5.72 -2.23
CA LEU A 140 -3.28 -5.94 -3.30
C LEU A 140 -1.92 -6.39 -2.76
N SER A 141 -1.51 -5.94 -1.57
CA SER A 141 -0.27 -6.38 -0.93
C SER A 141 -0.41 -7.74 -0.22
N LEU A 142 -1.47 -7.91 0.58
CA LEU A 142 -1.68 -9.10 1.41
C LEU A 142 -1.97 -10.35 0.58
N PHE A 143 -2.69 -10.21 -0.53
CA PHE A 143 -3.07 -11.35 -1.36
C PHE A 143 -2.13 -11.58 -2.56
N ALA A 144 -1.07 -10.78 -2.72
CA ALA A 144 -0.12 -10.97 -3.81
C ALA A 144 0.63 -12.32 -3.70
N PRO A 145 0.88 -13.02 -4.82
CA PRO A 145 1.72 -14.21 -4.85
C PRO A 145 3.05 -13.96 -4.14
N PRO A 146 3.65 -14.94 -3.45
CA PRO A 146 4.90 -14.73 -2.71
C PRO A 146 6.03 -14.32 -3.65
N LYS A 147 7.06 -13.65 -3.11
CA LYS A 147 8.32 -13.37 -3.83
C LYS A 147 9.11 -14.68 -4.05
N MET A 148 10.10 -14.69 -4.96
CA MET A 148 10.95 -15.88 -5.16
C MET A 148 12.01 -16.02 -4.07
N ILE A 149 12.68 -14.92 -3.72
CA ILE A 149 13.86 -14.95 -2.86
C ILE A 149 13.51 -14.37 -1.49
N ASP A 150 14.03 -15.01 -0.45
CA ASP A 150 13.92 -14.53 0.91
C ASP A 150 14.63 -13.18 1.10
N GLU A 151 14.25 -12.46 2.15
CA GLU A 151 14.89 -11.17 2.42
C GLU A 151 16.30 -11.37 2.97
N PRO A 152 17.27 -10.51 2.59
CA PRO A 152 18.59 -10.55 3.19
C PRO A 152 18.51 -10.28 4.70
N LYS A 153 19.45 -10.88 5.44
CA LYS A 153 19.63 -10.58 6.88
C LYS A 153 20.09 -9.12 7.02
N GLY A 154 19.62 -8.41 8.05
CA GLY A 154 19.93 -6.99 8.29
C GLY A 154 18.81 -5.99 7.96
N TYR A 155 19.14 -4.70 7.92
CA TYR A 155 18.19 -3.60 7.66
C TYR A 155 17.75 -3.58 6.20
N SER A 156 16.46 -3.30 5.95
CA SER A 156 15.94 -3.11 4.59
C SER A 156 14.76 -2.15 4.58
N LYS A 157 14.59 -1.44 3.45
CA LYS A 157 13.44 -0.56 3.18
C LYS A 157 12.11 -1.28 3.41
N LEU A 158 12.05 -2.56 3.05
CA LEU A 158 10.86 -3.39 3.24
C LEU A 158 10.56 -3.68 4.72
N LYS A 159 11.58 -3.86 5.57
CA LYS A 159 11.37 -4.01 7.02
C LYS A 159 10.83 -2.73 7.64
N VAL A 160 11.37 -1.58 7.25
CA VAL A 160 10.87 -0.28 7.72
C VAL A 160 9.44 -0.05 7.25
N HIS A 161 9.13 -0.34 5.99
CA HIS A 161 7.76 -0.29 5.48
C HIS A 161 6.82 -1.17 6.29
N ARG A 162 7.21 -2.39 6.70
CA ARG A 162 6.35 -3.23 7.57
C ARG A 162 6.07 -2.63 8.93
N ILE A 163 7.06 -1.99 9.55
CA ILE A 163 6.86 -1.31 10.83
C ILE A 163 5.89 -0.14 10.64
N LEU A 164 6.12 0.68 9.61
CA LEU A 164 5.20 1.77 9.26
C LEU A 164 3.81 1.24 8.87
N ALA A 165 3.72 0.04 8.30
CA ALA A 165 2.47 -0.61 7.98
C ALA A 165 1.66 -1.00 9.20
N ILE A 166 2.32 -1.46 10.26
CA ILE A 166 1.65 -1.68 11.55
C ILE A 166 1.07 -0.35 12.05
N VAL A 167 1.87 0.72 12.02
CA VAL A 167 1.43 2.05 12.49
C VAL A 167 0.24 2.57 11.67
N HIS A 168 0.31 2.56 10.34
CA HIS A 168 -0.77 3.12 9.52
C HIS A 168 -2.02 2.22 9.49
N ILE A 169 -1.90 0.90 9.62
CA ILE A 169 -3.08 0.02 9.77
C ILE A 169 -3.77 0.30 11.10
N SER A 170 -3.02 0.34 12.20
CA SER A 170 -3.57 0.68 13.51
C SER A 170 -4.20 2.07 13.53
N GLY A 171 -3.56 3.05 12.89
CA GLY A 171 -4.06 4.41 12.76
C GLY A 171 -5.37 4.49 11.94
N MET A 172 -5.48 3.76 10.84
CA MET A 172 -6.74 3.69 10.06
C MET A 172 -7.89 3.11 10.89
N ILE A 173 -7.64 2.06 11.67
CA ILE A 173 -8.64 1.46 12.55
C ILE A 173 -9.04 2.46 13.64
N ALA A 174 -8.06 3.07 14.31
CA ALA A 174 -8.30 4.04 15.38
C ALA A 174 -9.08 5.26 14.87
N THR A 175 -8.71 5.83 13.72
CA THR A 175 -9.40 6.96 13.10
C THR A 175 -10.88 6.67 12.85
N ASN A 176 -11.20 5.49 12.29
CA ASN A 176 -12.58 5.09 12.01
C ASN A 176 -13.40 4.82 13.28
N ILE A 177 -12.80 4.17 14.30
CA ILE A 177 -13.47 3.96 15.59
C ILE A 177 -13.77 5.31 16.24
N LEU A 178 -12.77 6.20 16.31
CA LEU A 178 -12.92 7.53 16.91
C LEU A 178 -13.93 8.38 16.16
N ALA A 179 -14.02 8.26 14.83
CA ALA A 179 -15.04 8.97 14.04
C ALA A 179 -16.46 8.65 14.52
N GLY A 180 -16.77 7.36 14.77
CA GLY A 180 -18.07 6.94 15.28
C GLY A 180 -18.34 7.34 16.73
N LEU A 181 -17.30 7.55 17.54
CA LEU A 181 -17.45 7.93 18.95
C LEU A 181 -17.56 9.45 19.15
N VAL A 182 -17.09 10.25 18.20
CA VAL A 182 -17.04 11.72 18.30
C VAL A 182 -18.42 12.36 18.35
N GLU A 183 -19.45 11.73 17.77
CA GLU A 183 -20.82 12.25 17.80
C GLU A 183 -21.36 12.32 19.23
N ASP A 184 -21.20 11.24 19.99
CA ASP A 184 -21.65 11.15 21.39
C ASP A 184 -20.62 11.72 22.38
N ASN A 185 -19.35 11.80 21.97
CA ASN A 185 -18.25 12.25 22.83
C ASN A 185 -17.39 13.30 22.09
N PRO A 186 -17.84 14.57 22.01
CA PRO A 186 -17.12 15.63 21.30
C PRO A 186 -15.68 15.86 21.80
N GLY A 187 -15.39 15.51 23.06
CA GLY A 187 -14.03 15.56 23.62
C GLY A 187 -13.03 14.60 22.96
N LEU A 188 -13.50 13.64 22.14
CA LEU A 188 -12.64 12.73 21.39
C LEU A 188 -12.13 13.30 20.06
N ARG A 189 -12.62 14.48 19.64
CA ARG A 189 -12.20 15.12 18.38
C ARG A 189 -10.68 15.26 18.25
N PRO A 190 -9.93 15.76 19.26
CA PRO A 190 -8.47 15.88 19.14
C PRO A 190 -7.77 14.53 18.92
N TYR A 191 -8.31 13.45 19.49
CA TYR A 191 -7.75 12.09 19.33
C TYR A 191 -8.04 11.54 17.93
N HIS A 192 -9.25 11.78 17.39
CA HIS A 192 -9.58 11.45 16.00
C HIS A 192 -8.62 12.16 15.03
N ALA A 193 -8.41 13.45 15.23
CA ALA A 193 -7.48 14.27 14.46
C ALA A 193 -6.05 13.72 14.52
N ALA A 194 -5.55 13.49 15.74
CA ALA A 194 -4.20 12.98 15.96
C ALA A 194 -4.00 11.60 15.32
N ALA A 195 -4.99 10.71 15.42
CA ALA A 195 -4.97 9.42 14.74
C ALA A 195 -4.92 9.60 13.22
N ALA A 196 -5.77 10.46 12.64
CA ALA A 196 -5.80 10.71 11.19
C ALA A 196 -4.46 11.26 10.67
N ILE A 197 -3.89 12.27 11.35
CA ILE A 197 -2.60 12.89 10.99
C ILE A 197 -1.46 11.87 11.11
N THR A 198 -1.43 11.09 12.20
CA THR A 198 -0.41 10.04 12.40
C THR A 198 -0.50 8.96 11.33
N THR A 199 -1.72 8.59 10.95
CA THR A 199 -1.97 7.62 9.87
C THR A 199 -1.48 8.16 8.54
N PHE A 200 -1.83 9.39 8.19
CA PHE A 200 -1.37 10.05 6.97
C PHE A 200 0.15 10.14 6.92
N ALA A 201 0.79 10.57 8.00
CA ALA A 201 2.24 10.72 8.08
C ALA A 201 2.96 9.37 7.96
N SER A 202 2.53 8.35 8.70
CA SER A 202 3.13 7.02 8.67
C SER A 202 2.92 6.31 7.32
N PHE A 203 1.74 6.45 6.70
CA PHE A 203 1.46 5.92 5.37
C PHE A 203 2.32 6.60 4.29
N THR A 204 2.44 7.93 4.34
CA THR A 204 3.27 8.70 3.41
C THR A 204 4.75 8.35 3.58
N ALA A 205 5.24 8.23 4.82
CA ALA A 205 6.60 7.76 5.10
C ALA A 205 6.83 6.34 4.55
N ALA A 206 5.85 5.44 4.66
CA ALA A 206 5.95 4.08 4.15
C ALA A 206 6.12 4.04 2.63
N MET A 207 5.51 4.99 1.91
CA MET A 207 5.67 5.18 0.46
C MET A 207 7.06 5.73 0.10
N ILE A 208 7.53 6.73 0.85
CA ILE A 208 8.84 7.36 0.62
C ILE A 208 9.96 6.35 0.81
N VAL A 209 9.94 5.59 1.92
CA VAL A 209 10.99 4.61 2.26
C VAL A 209 11.19 3.56 1.18
N ILE A 210 10.12 3.16 0.47
CA ILE A 210 10.20 2.18 -0.61
C ILE A 210 10.78 2.78 -1.91
N LYS A 211 10.68 4.10 -2.09
CA LYS A 211 11.14 4.83 -3.29
C LYS A 211 12.55 5.41 -3.18
N LEU A 212 12.99 5.78 -1.97
CA LEU A 212 14.41 6.03 -1.67
C LEU A 212 15.20 4.76 -1.92
#